data_AF-A0A3M3RJN6-F1
#
_entry.id   AF-A0A3M3RJN6-F1
#
_cell.length_a   1.000
_cell.length_b   1.000
_cell.length_c   1.000
_cell.angle_alpha   90.00
_cell.angle_beta   90.00
_cell.angle_gamma   90.00
#
_symmetry.space_group_name_H-M   'P 1'
#
loop_
_entity.id
_entity.type
_entity.pdbx_description
1 polymer ?
#
loop_
_entity_poly.entity_id
_entity_poly.type
_entity_poly.pdbx_seq_one_letter_code
_entity_poly.pdbx_strand_id
1 'polypeptide(L)'
;MSNPKDDDLQRQASEHTLGLNPVVCLQRKDLLSTARMVLRQAFKQPIHSIRHVAHLGAELRSVLFGKSALQPTPEDRRFNDPAWSQNPLYRRYLQTYLAWRKELHDWIGGSSLTPQDISRAHFVINLMTEAMSPTNSAVNPAAVKRFFDTGGKSLLDGLSNLAKDMVNNGGMPSQVNMDAFEVGKNLGITEGSVVFRNEVLELIQYTPITEQVHERPLLVIPPQINKFYVFDLSPEKSLARFCLRSNVQTFIISWRNPTKVQREWGLSTYIEALKEAVDVVLAITGSKEINMLGACSGGITCTALLGH
;
A
#
# COMPACT_ATOMS: atom_id res chain seq x y z
N MET A 1 10.28 25.04 -29.58
CA MET A 1 10.70 25.88 -28.44
C MET A 1 9.65 25.68 -27.36
N SER A 2 9.95 24.90 -26.32
CA SER A 2 9.02 24.63 -25.22
C SER A 2 8.68 25.91 -24.47
N ASN A 3 7.42 26.04 -24.05
CA ASN A 3 6.94 27.18 -23.30
C ASN A 3 7.58 27.13 -21.89
N PRO A 4 8.18 28.21 -21.36
CA PRO A 4 8.84 28.19 -20.05
C PRO A 4 7.94 27.74 -18.89
N LYS A 5 6.61 27.88 -19.04
CA LYS A 5 5.62 27.39 -18.08
C LYS A 5 5.45 25.86 -18.10
N ASP A 6 5.64 25.22 -19.26
CA ASP A 6 5.56 23.76 -19.38
C ASP A 6 6.79 23.09 -18.77
N ASP A 7 7.97 23.70 -18.90
CA ASP A 7 9.20 23.20 -18.27
C ASP A 7 9.13 23.32 -16.73
N ASP A 8 8.50 24.39 -16.22
CA ASP A 8 8.26 24.57 -14.78
C ASP A 8 7.21 23.59 -14.24
N LEU A 9 6.13 23.33 -15.01
CA LEU A 9 5.14 22.30 -14.67
C LEU A 9 5.72 20.89 -14.73
N GLN A 10 6.56 20.58 -15.72
CA GLN A 10 7.26 19.28 -15.81
C GLN A 10 8.24 19.11 -14.65
N ARG A 11 8.96 20.18 -14.28
CA ARG A 11 9.88 20.17 -13.15
C ARG A 11 9.15 20.04 -11.83
N GLN A 12 8.07 20.79 -11.60
CA GLN A 12 7.21 20.67 -10.43
C GLN A 12 6.56 19.28 -10.36
N ALA A 13 6.03 18.77 -11.48
CA ALA A 13 5.47 17.42 -11.55
C ALA A 13 6.54 16.36 -11.24
N SER A 14 7.76 16.49 -11.75
CA SER A 14 8.88 15.61 -11.42
C SER A 14 9.25 15.69 -9.94
N GLU A 15 9.41 16.90 -9.38
CA GLU A 15 9.76 17.12 -7.98
C GLU A 15 8.65 16.67 -7.00
N HIS A 16 7.38 16.78 -7.38
CA HIS A 16 6.23 16.30 -6.60
C HIS A 16 5.98 14.79 -6.78
N THR A 17 6.23 14.22 -7.95
CA THR A 17 6.17 12.77 -8.20
C THR A 17 7.29 12.02 -7.48
N LEU A 18 8.45 12.68 -7.32
CA LEU A 18 9.61 12.20 -6.55
C LEU A 18 9.58 12.60 -5.06
N GLY A 19 8.53 13.30 -4.60
CA GLY A 19 8.24 13.44 -3.18
C GLY A 19 8.06 12.06 -2.55
N LEU A 20 8.33 11.91 -1.23
CA LEU A 20 8.20 10.65 -0.49
C LEU A 20 6.86 9.98 -0.80
N ASN A 21 6.85 9.05 -1.74
CA ASN A 21 5.68 8.29 -2.14
C ASN A 21 5.81 6.91 -1.50
N PRO A 22 4.84 6.49 -0.66
CA PRO A 22 4.90 5.19 0.01
C PRO A 22 4.96 4.00 -0.98
N VAL A 23 4.62 4.23 -2.26
CA VAL A 23 4.58 3.21 -3.31
C VAL A 23 5.90 3.08 -4.08
N VAL A 24 6.73 4.13 -4.14
CA VAL A 24 7.94 4.16 -4.99
C VAL A 24 9.15 4.54 -4.14
N CYS A 25 9.63 3.58 -3.35
CA CYS A 25 10.96 3.54 -2.74
C CYS A 25 11.31 4.65 -1.71
N LEU A 26 11.14 4.33 -0.42
CA LEU A 26 11.82 5.05 0.66
C LEU A 26 13.33 4.80 0.58
N GLN A 27 14.11 5.75 0.07
CA GLN A 27 15.57 5.60 0.10
C GLN A 27 16.08 5.82 1.54
N ARG A 28 16.94 4.91 2.03
CA ARG A 28 17.55 5.01 3.37
C ARG A 28 18.28 6.35 3.58
N LYS A 29 18.82 6.93 2.50
CA LYS A 29 19.51 8.22 2.52
C LYS A 29 18.55 9.37 2.88
N ASP A 30 17.31 9.32 2.40
CA ASP A 30 16.30 10.36 2.63
C ASP A 30 15.74 10.31 4.06
N LEU A 31 15.60 9.11 4.61
CA LEU A 31 15.25 8.92 6.02
C LEU A 31 16.35 9.45 6.94
N LEU A 32 17.61 9.11 6.66
CA LEU A 32 18.76 9.56 7.46
C LEU A 32 18.99 11.08 7.35
N SER A 33 18.83 11.66 6.17
CA SER A 33 18.96 13.12 5.98
C SER A 33 17.87 13.87 6.74
N THR A 34 16.61 13.40 6.65
CA THR A 34 15.48 13.97 7.39
C THR A 34 15.67 13.83 8.90
N ALA A 35 16.10 12.66 9.39
CA ALA A 35 16.38 12.46 10.81
C ALA A 35 17.49 13.41 11.33
N ARG A 36 18.57 13.58 10.55
CA ARG A 36 19.64 14.54 10.89
C ARG A 36 19.14 15.99 10.88
N MET A 37 18.26 16.35 9.95
CA MET A 37 17.66 17.68 9.87
C MET A 37 16.81 17.96 11.12
N VAL A 38 15.93 17.03 11.49
CA VAL A 38 15.11 17.09 12.70
C VAL A 38 16.00 17.26 13.95
N LEU A 39 17.04 16.44 14.09
CA LEU A 39 18.00 16.55 15.21
C LEU A 39 18.70 17.91 15.25
N ARG A 40 19.21 18.40 14.12
CA ARG A 40 19.85 19.72 14.04
C ARG A 40 18.89 20.84 14.43
N GLN A 41 17.63 20.73 14.04
CA GLN A 41 16.63 21.74 14.34
C GLN A 41 16.32 21.81 15.86
N ALA A 42 16.31 20.66 16.54
CA ALA A 42 16.16 20.60 17.99
C ALA A 42 17.25 21.38 18.73
N PHE A 43 18.49 21.31 18.26
CA PHE A 43 19.59 22.09 18.82
C PHE A 43 19.54 23.59 18.45
N LYS A 44 19.04 23.93 17.25
CA LYS A 44 18.96 25.32 16.78
C LYS A 44 17.83 26.13 17.43
N GLN A 45 16.79 25.48 17.94
CA GLN A 45 15.66 26.14 18.57
C GLN A 45 15.44 25.63 20.01
N PRO A 46 16.34 25.97 20.95
CA PRO A 46 16.27 25.47 22.33
C PRO A 46 15.02 25.96 23.06
N ILE A 47 14.62 27.22 22.87
CA ILE A 47 13.43 27.80 23.52
C ILE A 47 12.14 27.11 23.05
N HIS A 48 12.02 26.86 21.74
CA HIS A 48 10.90 26.12 21.15
C HIS A 48 10.81 24.70 21.73
N SER A 49 11.94 24.00 21.77
CA SER A 49 12.01 22.64 22.29
C SER A 49 11.69 22.59 23.79
N ILE A 50 12.17 23.54 24.60
CA ILE A 50 11.84 23.64 26.04
C ILE A 50 10.34 23.83 26.26
N ARG A 51 9.68 24.67 25.44
CA ARG A 51 8.23 24.89 25.55
C ARG A 51 7.44 23.60 25.31
N HIS A 52 7.79 22.85 24.27
CA HIS A 52 7.14 21.55 23.97
C HIS A 52 7.43 20.50 25.04
N VAL A 53 8.64 20.48 25.61
CA VAL A 53 8.95 19.61 26.76
C VAL A 53 8.11 19.99 27.98
N ALA A 54 7.91 21.28 28.25
CA ALA A 54 7.05 21.74 29.35
C ALA A 54 5.58 21.38 29.13
N HIS A 55 5.07 21.55 27.91
CA HIS A 55 3.71 21.13 27.53
C HIS A 55 3.53 19.62 27.69
N LEU A 56 4.46 18.82 27.16
CA LEU A 56 4.46 17.36 27.34
C LEU A 56 4.48 16.99 28.83
N GLY A 57 5.31 17.65 29.64
CA GLY A 57 5.38 17.41 31.08
C GLY A 57 4.06 17.71 31.79
N ALA A 58 3.37 18.79 31.42
CA ALA A 58 2.04 19.13 31.94
C ALA A 58 1.00 18.08 31.55
N GLU A 59 1.01 17.62 30.30
CA GLU A 59 0.11 16.55 29.85
C GLU A 59 0.41 15.22 30.55
N LEU A 60 1.68 14.81 30.68
CA LEU A 60 2.05 13.60 31.39
C LEU A 60 1.63 13.64 32.87
N ARG A 61 1.70 14.80 33.50
CA ARG A 61 1.13 15.03 34.84
C ARG A 61 -0.38 14.80 34.84
N SER A 62 -1.10 15.36 33.86
CA SER A 62 -2.54 15.14 33.70
C SER A 62 -2.89 13.67 33.46
N VAL A 63 -2.09 12.95 32.67
CA VAL A 63 -2.25 11.49 32.46
C VAL A 63 -2.05 10.72 33.76
N LEU A 64 -0.99 11.02 34.51
CA LEU A 64 -0.69 10.37 35.79
C LEU A 64 -1.86 10.52 36.78
N PHE A 65 -2.43 11.73 36.87
CA PHE A 65 -3.59 12.01 37.73
C PHE A 65 -4.95 11.59 37.12
N GLY A 66 -4.97 10.98 35.93
CA GLY A 66 -6.20 10.53 35.26
C GLY A 66 -7.12 11.67 34.80
N LYS A 67 -6.58 12.90 34.65
CA LYS A 67 -7.30 14.10 34.22
C LYS A 67 -7.15 14.38 32.72
N SER A 68 -6.29 13.65 32.01
CA SER A 68 -6.11 13.85 30.57
C SER A 68 -7.37 13.46 29.81
N ALA A 69 -7.78 14.35 28.91
CA ALA A 69 -8.92 14.14 28.01
C ALA A 69 -8.50 13.54 26.66
N LEU A 70 -7.21 13.21 26.47
CA LEU A 70 -6.72 12.62 25.23
C LEU A 70 -7.37 11.26 24.98
N GLN A 71 -7.85 11.09 23.75
CA GLN A 71 -8.47 9.87 23.24
C GLN A 71 -7.96 9.61 21.81
N PRO A 72 -7.90 8.34 21.39
CA PRO A 72 -7.60 8.01 20.00
C PRO A 72 -8.71 8.53 19.09
N THR A 73 -8.41 8.77 17.82
CA THR A 73 -9.42 9.10 16.82
C THR A 73 -10.39 7.93 16.66
N PRO A 74 -11.71 8.17 16.48
CA PRO A 74 -12.71 7.10 16.33
C PRO A 74 -12.39 6.09 15.22
N GLU A 75 -11.63 6.50 14.21
CA GLU A 75 -11.23 5.67 13.08
C GLU A 75 -10.02 4.77 13.38
N ASP A 76 -9.28 5.01 14.48
CA ASP A 76 -8.08 4.22 14.83
C ASP A 76 -8.46 2.90 15.48
N ARG A 77 -8.65 1.89 14.61
CA ARG A 77 -9.04 0.52 15.00
C ARG A 77 -8.04 -0.18 15.92
N ARG A 78 -6.81 0.30 16.04
CA ARG A 78 -5.77 -0.34 16.87
C ARG A 78 -6.12 -0.31 18.35
N PHE A 79 -6.90 0.67 18.78
CA PHE A 79 -7.30 0.88 20.17
C PHE A 79 -8.75 0.43 20.46
N ASN A 80 -9.31 -0.44 19.62
CA ASN A 80 -10.68 -0.96 19.78
C ASN A 80 -10.86 -1.92 20.97
N ASP A 81 -9.78 -2.52 21.48
CA ASP A 81 -9.87 -3.40 22.64
C ASP A 81 -10.39 -2.61 23.87
N PRO A 82 -11.46 -3.08 24.56
CA PRO A 82 -12.03 -2.38 25.71
C PRO A 82 -11.02 -2.12 26.84
N ALA A 83 -9.95 -2.90 26.95
CA ALA A 83 -8.91 -2.67 27.94
C ALA A 83 -8.28 -1.27 27.82
N TRP A 84 -8.17 -0.72 26.60
CA TRP A 84 -7.61 0.62 26.37
C TRP A 84 -8.42 1.75 27.01
N SER A 85 -9.74 1.59 27.14
CA SER A 85 -10.63 2.60 27.71
C SER A 85 -11.05 2.29 29.15
N GLN A 86 -11.24 1.01 29.49
CA GLN A 86 -11.77 0.56 30.77
C GLN A 86 -10.69 0.32 31.83
N ASN A 87 -9.47 -0.07 31.45
CA ASN A 87 -8.41 -0.31 32.42
C ASN A 87 -7.58 0.98 32.64
N PRO A 88 -7.50 1.51 33.88
CA PRO A 88 -6.78 2.74 34.17
C PRO A 88 -5.29 2.74 33.77
N LEU A 89 -4.62 1.59 33.83
CA LEU A 89 -3.20 1.48 33.45
C LEU A 89 -3.02 1.56 31.93
N TYR A 90 -3.85 0.82 31.18
CA TYR A 90 -3.84 0.87 29.72
C TYR A 90 -4.28 2.23 29.18
N ARG A 91 -5.28 2.84 29.82
CA ARG A 91 -5.71 4.20 29.49
C ARG A 91 -4.57 5.21 29.69
N ARG A 92 -3.85 5.14 30.80
CA ARG A 92 -2.68 6.00 31.04
C ARG A 92 -1.58 5.76 30.00
N TYR A 93 -1.28 4.50 29.70
CA TYR A 93 -0.27 4.17 28.70
C TYR A 93 -0.61 4.70 27.31
N LEU A 94 -1.86 4.52 26.89
CA LEU A 94 -2.40 5.10 25.66
C LEU A 94 -2.30 6.63 25.65
N GLN A 95 -2.75 7.28 26.71
CA GLN A 95 -2.73 8.74 26.78
C GLN A 95 -1.30 9.32 26.80
N THR A 96 -0.34 8.63 27.44
CA THR A 96 1.08 8.97 27.38
C THR A 96 1.60 8.91 25.94
N TYR A 97 1.26 7.85 25.20
CA TYR A 97 1.61 7.72 23.79
C TYR A 97 0.98 8.83 22.93
N LEU A 98 -0.31 9.13 23.12
CA LEU A 98 -1.00 10.19 22.39
C LEU A 98 -0.42 11.57 22.68
N ALA A 99 -0.11 11.86 23.95
CA ALA A 99 0.53 13.12 24.35
C ALA A 99 1.90 13.28 23.69
N TRP A 100 2.72 12.22 23.73
CA TRP A 100 4.04 12.22 23.10
C TRP A 100 3.96 12.41 21.58
N ARG A 101 3.06 11.68 20.91
CA ARG A 101 2.84 11.79 19.46
C ARG A 101 2.39 13.20 19.07
N LYS A 102 1.41 13.75 19.80
CA LYS A 102 0.89 15.10 19.55
C LYS A 102 1.99 16.14 19.68
N GLU A 103 2.75 16.10 20.77
CA GLU A 103 3.82 17.07 21.01
C GLU A 103 4.95 16.99 19.98
N LEU A 104 5.35 15.78 19.55
CA LEU A 104 6.31 15.63 18.46
C LEU A 104 5.81 16.21 17.14
N HIS A 105 4.51 16.06 16.86
CA HIS A 105 3.88 16.61 15.67
C HIS A 105 3.84 18.14 15.74
N ASP A 106 3.35 18.71 16.85
CA ASP A 106 3.25 20.15 17.06
C ASP A 106 4.64 20.83 17.06
N TRP A 107 5.65 20.16 17.63
CA TRP A 107 7.04 20.65 17.64
C TRP A 107 7.64 20.77 16.23
N ILE A 108 7.34 19.84 15.31
CA ILE A 108 7.75 19.96 13.90
C ILE A 108 7.00 21.10 13.22
N GLY A 109 5.68 21.19 13.42
CA GLY A 109 4.84 22.20 12.79
C GLY A 109 5.23 23.64 13.17
N GLY A 110 5.70 23.84 14.41
CA GLY A 110 6.21 25.12 14.89
C GLY A 110 7.68 25.42 14.55
N SER A 111 8.37 24.53 13.85
CA SER A 111 9.79 24.71 13.52
C SER A 111 10.01 25.70 12.36
N SER A 112 11.20 26.31 12.28
CA SER A 112 11.55 27.25 11.19
C SER A 112 11.97 26.55 9.89
N LEU A 113 11.39 25.39 9.58
CA LEU A 113 11.69 24.62 8.38
C LEU A 113 10.81 25.07 7.20
N THR A 114 11.21 24.70 5.99
CA THR A 114 10.37 24.93 4.79
C THR A 114 9.12 24.04 4.86
N PRO A 115 8.00 24.41 4.20
CA PRO A 115 6.79 23.57 4.18
C PRO A 115 7.03 22.14 3.67
N GLN A 116 7.96 21.98 2.72
CA GLN A 116 8.34 20.67 2.18
C GLN A 116 9.12 19.84 3.21
N ASP A 117 10.05 20.46 3.94
CA ASP A 117 10.81 19.78 4.99
C ASP A 117 9.96 19.45 6.22
N ILE A 118 8.99 20.29 6.57
CA ILE A 118 7.96 20.01 7.58
C ILE A 118 7.19 18.75 7.19
N SER A 119 6.74 18.65 5.93
CA SER A 119 6.01 17.48 5.43
C SER A 119 6.86 16.20 5.49
N ARG A 120 8.15 16.28 5.10
CA ARG A 120 9.10 15.15 5.20
C ARG A 120 9.34 14.75 6.66
N ALA A 121 9.52 15.72 7.56
CA ALA A 121 9.73 15.47 8.98
C ALA A 121 8.50 14.82 9.63
N HIS A 122 7.29 15.30 9.32
CA HIS A 122 6.05 14.67 9.78
C HIS A 122 5.93 13.24 9.29
N PHE A 123 6.28 12.95 8.04
CA PHE A 123 6.28 11.58 7.53
C PHE A 123 7.19 10.66 8.35
N VAL A 124 8.43 11.09 8.63
CA VAL A 124 9.40 10.30 9.42
C VAL A 124 8.97 10.12 10.86
N ILE A 125 8.47 11.18 11.51
CA ILE A 125 7.96 11.09 12.89
C ILE A 125 6.69 10.24 12.94
N ASN A 126 5.81 10.30 11.95
CA ASN A 126 4.67 9.40 11.86
C ASN A 126 5.15 7.94 11.77
N LEU A 127 6.11 7.61 10.90
CA LEU A 127 6.64 6.25 10.81
C LEU A 127 7.24 5.77 12.14
N MET A 128 8.00 6.62 12.82
CA MET A 128 8.61 6.31 14.11
C MET A 128 7.56 6.12 15.22
N THR A 129 6.63 7.07 15.36
CA THR A 129 5.58 7.02 16.39
C THR A 129 4.63 5.85 16.16
N GLU A 130 4.28 5.56 14.90
CA GLU A 130 3.47 4.40 14.53
C GLU A 130 4.19 3.08 14.86
N ALA A 131 5.50 2.97 14.59
CA ALA A 131 6.30 1.79 14.96
C ALA A 131 6.36 1.60 16.49
N MET A 132 6.49 2.68 17.25
CA MET A 132 6.53 2.69 18.72
C MET A 132 5.13 2.67 19.37
N SER A 133 4.07 2.45 18.60
CA SER A 133 2.72 2.37 19.12
C SER A 133 2.60 1.30 20.20
N PRO A 134 1.87 1.56 21.31
CA PRO A 134 1.53 0.57 22.34
C PRO A 134 1.04 -0.77 21.81
N THR A 135 0.34 -0.73 20.68
CA THR A 135 -0.29 -1.89 20.03
C THR A 135 0.71 -2.82 19.35
N ASN A 136 1.93 -2.35 19.08
CA ASN A 136 3.03 -3.15 18.53
C ASN A 136 3.91 -3.80 19.61
N SER A 137 3.56 -3.65 20.88
CA SER A 137 4.33 -4.18 22.00
C SER A 137 3.72 -5.46 22.57
N ALA A 138 4.52 -6.24 23.30
CA ALA A 138 4.06 -7.44 24.00
C ALA A 138 2.99 -7.16 25.08
N VAL A 139 2.85 -5.90 25.53
CA VAL A 139 1.84 -5.51 26.51
C VAL A 139 0.48 -5.23 25.87
N ASN A 140 0.34 -5.33 24.55
CA ASN A 140 -0.97 -5.20 23.87
C ASN A 140 -2.02 -6.14 24.53
N PRO A 141 -3.19 -5.63 24.95
CA PRO A 141 -4.24 -6.44 25.60
C PRO A 141 -4.58 -7.73 24.83
N ALA A 142 -4.67 -7.66 23.50
CA ALA A 142 -4.97 -8.81 22.67
C ALA A 142 -3.84 -9.86 22.70
N ALA A 143 -2.58 -9.41 22.75
CA ALA A 143 -1.42 -10.29 22.84
C ALA A 143 -1.34 -10.96 24.22
N VAL A 144 -1.53 -10.18 25.29
CA VAL A 144 -1.55 -10.69 26.68
C VAL A 144 -2.69 -11.69 26.87
N LYS A 145 -3.89 -11.37 26.41
CA LYS A 145 -5.04 -12.27 26.45
C LYS A 145 -4.74 -13.57 25.71
N ARG A 146 -4.23 -13.49 24.47
CA ARG A 146 -3.88 -14.67 23.66
C ARG A 146 -2.80 -15.53 24.31
N PHE A 147 -1.83 -14.91 24.99
CA PHE A 147 -0.80 -15.62 25.75
C PHE A 147 -1.44 -16.48 26.85
N PHE A 148 -2.33 -15.91 27.66
CA PHE A 148 -3.03 -16.67 28.71
C PHE A 148 -3.98 -17.72 28.13
N ASP A 149 -4.80 -17.38 27.14
CA ASP A 149 -5.76 -18.29 26.50
C ASP A 149 -5.09 -19.53 25.89
N THR A 150 -3.83 -19.41 25.48
CA THR A 150 -3.06 -20.49 24.86
C THR A 150 -2.05 -21.15 25.81
N GLY A 151 -2.02 -20.76 27.08
CA GLY A 151 -1.01 -21.26 28.04
C GLY A 151 0.43 -20.97 27.61
N GLY A 152 0.66 -19.87 26.89
CA GLY A 152 1.96 -19.46 26.37
C GLY A 152 2.33 -20.02 24.99
N LYS A 153 1.52 -20.92 24.40
CA LYS A 153 1.80 -21.48 23.07
C LYS A 153 1.86 -20.41 21.98
N SER A 154 1.07 -19.34 22.07
CA SER A 154 1.10 -18.26 21.08
C SER A 154 2.46 -17.56 20.95
N LEU A 155 3.26 -17.51 22.03
CA LEU A 155 4.60 -16.94 21.99
C LEU A 155 5.55 -17.85 21.21
N LEU A 156 5.47 -19.17 21.45
CA LEU A 156 6.26 -20.16 20.72
C LEU A 156 5.92 -20.17 19.23
N ASP A 157 4.62 -20.13 18.91
CA ASP A 157 4.14 -20.03 17.52
C ASP A 157 4.65 -18.73 16.87
N GLY A 158 4.59 -17.59 17.58
CA GLY A 158 5.10 -16.31 17.12
C GLY A 158 6.61 -16.31 16.85
N LEU A 159 7.41 -16.92 17.72
CA LEU A 159 8.86 -17.07 17.50
C LEU A 159 9.17 -17.99 16.32
N SER A 160 8.39 -19.07 16.14
CA SER A 160 8.53 -19.94 14.97
C SER A 160 8.20 -19.19 13.68
N ASN A 161 7.15 -18.37 13.68
CA ASN A 161 6.79 -17.53 12.54
C ASN A 161 7.90 -16.51 12.23
N LEU A 162 8.43 -15.83 13.25
CA LEU A 162 9.55 -14.90 13.09
C LEU A 162 10.78 -15.57 12.48
N ALA A 163 11.13 -16.77 12.95
CA ALA A 163 12.25 -17.53 12.40
C ALA A 163 12.01 -17.92 10.93
N LYS A 164 10.80 -18.39 10.60
CA LYS A 164 10.41 -18.70 9.21
C LYS A 164 10.45 -17.47 8.31
N ASP A 165 9.93 -16.34 8.78
CA ASP A 165 9.90 -15.09 8.02
C ASP A 165 11.31 -14.52 7.78
N MET A 166 12.21 -14.67 8.75
CA MET A 166 13.60 -14.26 8.63
C MET A 166 14.36 -15.10 7.60
N VAL A 167 14.08 -16.40 7.50
CA VAL A 167 14.72 -17.31 6.55
C VAL A 167 14.09 -17.22 5.16
N ASN A 168 12.76 -17.20 5.08
CA ASN A 168 12.01 -17.40 3.83
C ASN A 168 11.41 -16.13 3.25
N ASN A 169 11.24 -15.05 4.03
CA ASN A 169 10.53 -13.84 3.60
C ASN A 169 11.35 -12.55 3.82
N GLY A 170 12.68 -12.67 3.89
CA GLY A 170 13.58 -11.50 4.05
C GLY A 170 13.34 -10.70 5.34
N GLY A 171 12.77 -11.34 6.37
CA GLY A 171 12.40 -10.70 7.63
C GLY A 171 11.05 -9.97 7.62
N MET A 172 10.29 -10.03 6.53
CA MET A 172 8.94 -9.47 6.47
C MET A 172 7.93 -10.46 7.06
N PRO A 173 6.98 -10.02 7.92
CA PRO A 173 5.94 -10.89 8.44
C PRO A 173 5.05 -11.45 7.33
N SER A 174 4.86 -12.77 7.30
CA SER A 174 3.91 -13.40 6.37
C SER A 174 2.47 -13.10 6.80
N GLN A 175 1.68 -12.49 5.89
CA GLN A 175 0.27 -12.14 6.19
C GLN A 175 -0.70 -13.28 5.89
N VAL A 176 -0.32 -14.19 4.99
CA VAL A 176 -1.14 -15.32 4.54
C VAL A 176 -0.28 -16.57 4.45
N ASN A 177 -0.91 -17.74 4.63
CA ASN A 177 -0.26 -19.01 4.32
C ASN A 177 -0.21 -19.19 2.79
N MET A 178 0.96 -19.00 2.19
CA MET A 178 1.13 -19.14 0.74
C MET A 178 0.92 -20.59 0.28
N ASP A 179 1.18 -21.59 1.13
CA ASP A 179 0.99 -23.02 0.81
C ASP A 179 -0.49 -23.39 0.70
N ALA A 180 -1.40 -22.53 1.17
CA ALA A 180 -2.83 -22.75 1.06
C ALA A 180 -3.38 -22.40 -0.34
N PHE A 181 -2.61 -21.72 -1.19
CA PHE A 181 -3.07 -21.19 -2.47
C PHE A 181 -2.22 -21.68 -3.63
N GLU A 182 -2.87 -22.26 -4.63
CA GLU A 182 -2.27 -22.74 -5.87
C GLU A 182 -3.02 -22.15 -7.07
N VAL A 183 -2.31 -21.33 -7.85
CA VAL A 183 -2.85 -20.69 -9.06
C VAL A 183 -3.26 -21.76 -10.06
N GLY A 184 -4.49 -21.66 -10.57
CA GLY A 184 -5.11 -22.63 -11.47
C GLY A 184 -5.81 -23.80 -10.76
N LYS A 185 -5.68 -23.97 -9.44
CA LYS A 185 -6.43 -25.00 -8.69
C LYS A 185 -7.46 -24.43 -7.71
N ASN A 186 -7.08 -23.43 -6.93
CA ASN A 186 -7.98 -22.78 -5.97
C ASN A 186 -7.92 -21.25 -6.00
N LEU A 187 -7.12 -20.69 -6.92
CA LEU A 187 -6.96 -19.27 -7.18
C LEU A 187 -6.86 -19.05 -8.70
N GLY A 188 -7.57 -18.10 -9.29
CA GLY A 188 -7.50 -17.87 -10.73
C GLY A 188 -8.09 -19.02 -11.55
N ILE A 189 -9.27 -19.50 -11.14
CA ILE A 189 -9.89 -20.72 -11.69
C ILE A 189 -11.08 -20.46 -12.61
N THR A 190 -11.34 -19.21 -13.00
CA THR A 190 -12.39 -18.94 -13.98
C THR A 190 -11.93 -19.51 -15.33
N GLU A 191 -12.76 -20.37 -15.93
CA GLU A 191 -12.42 -21.02 -17.20
C GLU A 191 -12.13 -19.99 -18.30
N GLY A 192 -11.04 -20.21 -19.01
CA GLY A 192 -10.58 -19.37 -20.09
C GLY A 192 -9.43 -20.01 -20.84
N SER A 193 -8.96 -19.34 -21.88
CA SER A 193 -7.86 -19.81 -22.73
C SER A 193 -6.95 -18.66 -23.12
N VAL A 194 -5.66 -18.95 -23.25
CA VAL A 194 -4.70 -18.01 -23.83
C VAL A 194 -4.95 -17.97 -25.33
N VAL A 195 -5.46 -16.84 -25.82
CA VAL A 195 -5.82 -16.63 -27.23
C VAL A 195 -4.74 -15.91 -28.02
N PHE A 196 -3.79 -15.26 -27.32
CA PHE A 196 -2.63 -14.63 -27.93
C PHE A 196 -1.47 -14.55 -26.95
N ARG A 197 -0.24 -14.57 -27.48
CA ARG A 197 0.99 -14.49 -26.71
C ARG A 197 2.06 -13.79 -27.54
N ASN A 198 2.73 -12.81 -26.94
CA ASN A 198 3.96 -12.24 -27.47
C ASN A 198 5.06 -12.27 -26.40
N GLU A 199 6.15 -11.52 -26.58
CA GLU A 199 7.26 -11.54 -25.64
C GLU A 199 6.88 -10.94 -24.27
N VAL A 200 5.96 -9.98 -24.25
CA VAL A 200 5.64 -9.14 -23.08
C VAL A 200 4.41 -9.65 -22.32
N LEU A 201 3.43 -10.22 -23.01
CA LEU A 201 2.16 -10.61 -22.42
C LEU A 201 1.53 -11.85 -23.04
N GLU A 202 0.60 -12.43 -22.29
CA GLU A 202 -0.42 -13.36 -22.75
C GLU A 202 -1.79 -12.68 -22.64
N LEU A 203 -2.63 -12.85 -23.65
CA LEU A 203 -4.03 -12.42 -23.63
C LEU A 203 -4.89 -13.64 -23.34
N ILE A 204 -5.66 -13.57 -22.25
CA ILE A 204 -6.60 -14.62 -21.85
C ILE A 204 -8.01 -14.15 -22.21
N GLN A 205 -8.75 -14.98 -22.93
CA GLN A 205 -10.20 -14.85 -23.09
C GLN A 205 -10.87 -15.81 -22.13
N TYR A 206 -11.78 -15.31 -21.29
CA TYR A 206 -12.58 -16.18 -20.44
C TYR A 206 -13.75 -16.80 -21.21
N THR A 207 -14.07 -18.05 -20.89
CA THR A 207 -15.16 -18.81 -21.51
C THR A 207 -16.51 -18.18 -21.14
N PRO A 208 -17.37 -17.80 -22.10
CA PRO A 208 -18.71 -17.32 -21.81
C PRO A 208 -19.52 -18.36 -21.03
N ILE A 209 -20.29 -17.91 -20.02
CA ILE A 209 -21.16 -18.77 -19.20
C ILE A 209 -22.66 -18.44 -19.41
N THR A 210 -22.96 -17.68 -20.46
CA THR A 210 -24.29 -17.21 -20.84
C THR A 210 -24.48 -17.44 -22.34
N GLU A 211 -25.74 -17.62 -22.77
CA GLU A 211 -26.05 -17.85 -24.20
C GLU A 211 -25.77 -16.63 -25.08
N GLN A 212 -25.89 -15.43 -24.51
CA GLN A 212 -25.65 -14.16 -25.18
C GLN A 212 -24.68 -13.31 -24.38
N VAL A 213 -23.90 -12.51 -25.10
CA VAL A 213 -22.94 -11.54 -24.56
C VAL A 213 -23.11 -10.19 -25.27
N HIS A 214 -22.70 -9.12 -24.61
CA HIS A 214 -22.62 -7.81 -25.21
C HIS A 214 -21.60 -7.79 -26.36
N GLU A 215 -21.93 -7.08 -27.44
CA GLU A 215 -21.09 -6.94 -28.64
C GLU A 215 -19.71 -6.33 -28.31
N ARG A 216 -19.70 -5.31 -27.44
CA ARG A 216 -18.46 -4.63 -27.03
C ARG A 216 -17.79 -5.40 -25.88
N PRO A 217 -16.61 -6.00 -26.08
CA PRO A 217 -15.94 -6.74 -25.03
C PRO A 217 -15.28 -5.81 -24.00
N LEU A 218 -14.83 -6.40 -22.90
CA LEU A 218 -14.02 -5.73 -21.87
C LEU A 218 -12.60 -6.30 -21.88
N LEU A 219 -11.59 -5.43 -22.02
CA LEU A 219 -10.19 -5.75 -21.82
C LEU A 219 -9.70 -5.21 -20.47
N VAL A 220 -9.31 -6.12 -19.58
CA VAL A 220 -8.76 -5.80 -18.26
C VAL A 220 -7.24 -5.73 -18.35
N ILE A 221 -6.68 -4.59 -17.92
CA ILE A 221 -5.24 -4.29 -17.90
C ILE A 221 -4.79 -4.22 -16.43
N PRO A 222 -4.31 -5.34 -15.86
CA PRO A 222 -3.82 -5.37 -14.49
C PRO A 222 -2.49 -4.60 -14.35
N PRO A 223 -2.07 -4.28 -13.10
CA PRO A 223 -0.74 -3.76 -12.87
C PRO A 223 0.34 -4.77 -13.27
N GLN A 224 1.50 -4.28 -13.74
CA GLN A 224 2.67 -5.09 -14.06
C GLN A 224 3.40 -5.59 -12.79
N ILE A 225 3.16 -4.93 -11.65
CA ILE A 225 3.78 -5.24 -10.36
C ILE A 225 3.18 -6.52 -9.76
N ASN A 226 1.85 -6.65 -9.80
CA ASN A 226 1.14 -7.82 -9.30
C ASN A 226 0.68 -8.71 -10.47
N LYS A 227 0.24 -9.93 -10.16
CA LYS A 227 -0.25 -10.86 -11.19
C LYS A 227 -1.73 -10.62 -11.50
N PHE A 228 -2.14 -11.02 -12.71
CA PHE A 228 -3.49 -10.78 -13.23
C PHE A 228 -4.59 -11.40 -12.36
N TYR A 229 -4.31 -12.52 -11.67
CA TYR A 229 -5.28 -13.25 -10.84
C TYR A 229 -5.78 -12.44 -9.62
N VAL A 230 -5.28 -11.22 -9.38
CA VAL A 230 -5.94 -10.29 -8.44
C VAL A 230 -7.38 -9.96 -8.89
N PHE A 231 -7.68 -10.06 -10.20
CA PHE A 231 -9.01 -9.92 -10.77
C PHE A 231 -9.79 -11.22 -10.85
N ASP A 232 -9.17 -12.34 -10.47
CA ASP A 232 -9.77 -13.67 -10.48
C ASP A 232 -9.23 -14.47 -9.28
N LEU A 233 -9.64 -14.12 -8.06
CA LEU A 233 -9.17 -14.81 -6.85
C LEU A 233 -9.93 -16.13 -6.65
N SER A 234 -10.90 -16.14 -5.74
CA SER A 234 -11.84 -17.25 -5.57
C SER A 234 -13.11 -17.01 -6.43
N PRO A 235 -13.94 -18.03 -6.68
CA PRO A 235 -15.19 -17.86 -7.44
C PRO A 235 -16.14 -16.77 -6.88
N GLU A 236 -16.09 -16.53 -5.58
CA GLU A 236 -16.88 -15.49 -4.90
C GLU A 236 -16.24 -14.09 -4.99
N LYS A 237 -14.93 -14.03 -5.26
CA LYS A 237 -14.10 -12.82 -5.31
C LYS A 237 -13.40 -12.68 -6.66
N SER A 238 -14.13 -12.98 -7.74
CA SER A 238 -13.63 -12.90 -9.11
C SER A 238 -14.38 -11.83 -9.89
N LEU A 239 -13.64 -10.81 -10.35
CA LEU A 239 -14.17 -9.80 -11.27
C LEU A 239 -14.48 -10.45 -12.61
N ALA A 240 -13.59 -11.32 -13.11
CA ALA A 240 -13.80 -12.03 -14.37
C ALA A 240 -15.13 -12.77 -14.37
N ARG A 241 -15.39 -13.58 -13.34
CA ARG A 241 -16.66 -14.31 -13.19
C ARG A 241 -17.87 -13.39 -13.04
N PHE A 242 -17.73 -12.27 -12.35
CA PHE A 242 -18.78 -11.26 -12.24
C PHE A 242 -19.15 -10.66 -13.61
N CYS A 243 -18.16 -10.32 -14.42
CA CYS A 243 -18.36 -9.78 -15.76
C CYS A 243 -19.03 -10.81 -16.69
N LEU A 244 -18.57 -12.07 -16.67
CA LEU A 244 -19.17 -13.16 -17.45
C LEU A 244 -20.65 -13.39 -17.07
N ARG A 245 -20.99 -13.35 -15.78
CA ARG A 245 -22.40 -13.44 -15.31
C ARG A 245 -23.26 -12.24 -15.72
N SER A 246 -22.61 -11.12 -16.03
CA SER A 246 -23.26 -9.88 -16.48
C SER A 246 -23.27 -9.78 -18.01
N ASN A 247 -23.10 -10.89 -18.72
CA ASN A 247 -23.06 -10.98 -20.18
C ASN A 247 -21.93 -10.17 -20.82
N VAL A 248 -20.87 -9.82 -20.09
CA VAL A 248 -19.72 -9.08 -20.63
C VAL A 248 -18.64 -10.06 -21.05
N GLN A 249 -18.33 -10.09 -22.35
CA GLN A 249 -17.22 -10.89 -22.85
C GLN A 249 -15.90 -10.28 -22.36
N THR A 250 -15.15 -11.04 -21.56
CA THR A 250 -14.05 -10.50 -20.77
C THR A 250 -12.72 -11.09 -21.19
N PHE A 251 -11.76 -10.21 -21.44
CA PHE A 251 -10.37 -10.52 -21.72
C PHE A 251 -9.49 -9.92 -20.62
N ILE A 252 -8.38 -10.56 -20.32
CA ILE A 252 -7.40 -10.04 -19.36
C ILE A 252 -5.97 -10.23 -19.87
N ILE A 253 -5.14 -9.23 -19.61
CA ILE A 253 -3.71 -9.31 -19.88
C ILE A 253 -3.00 -10.02 -18.72
N SER A 254 -2.24 -11.07 -19.04
CA SER A 254 -1.27 -11.69 -18.14
C SER A 254 0.13 -11.24 -18.52
N TRP A 255 0.69 -10.32 -17.75
CA TRP A 255 2.04 -9.78 -17.99
C TRP A 255 3.12 -10.82 -17.70
N ARG A 256 4.13 -10.88 -18.57
CA ARG A 256 5.33 -11.66 -18.32
C ARG A 256 6.06 -11.13 -17.08
N ASN A 257 6.65 -12.04 -16.30
CA ASN A 257 7.59 -11.67 -15.25
C ASN A 257 8.96 -11.36 -15.89
N PRO A 258 9.41 -10.09 -15.95
CA PRO A 258 10.67 -9.77 -16.60
C PRO A 258 11.86 -10.33 -15.82
N THR A 259 12.91 -10.69 -16.53
CA THR A 259 14.21 -11.09 -15.98
C THR A 259 15.26 -10.03 -16.35
N LYS A 260 16.53 -10.27 -15.98
CA LYS A 260 17.65 -9.38 -16.36
C LYS A 260 17.76 -9.15 -17.88
N VAL A 261 17.26 -10.09 -18.69
CA VAL A 261 17.27 -9.97 -20.15
C VAL A 261 16.35 -8.84 -20.63
N GLN A 262 15.25 -8.60 -19.93
CA GLN A 262 14.24 -7.59 -20.25
C GLN A 262 14.51 -6.21 -19.63
N ARG A 263 15.75 -5.95 -19.17
CA ARG A 263 16.12 -4.73 -18.44
C ARG A 263 15.91 -3.43 -19.21
N GLU A 264 15.89 -3.49 -20.54
CA GLU A 264 15.71 -2.34 -21.44
C GLU A 264 14.24 -2.06 -21.78
N TRP A 265 13.30 -2.88 -21.28
CA TRP A 265 11.88 -2.64 -21.50
C TRP A 265 11.43 -1.35 -20.81
N GLY A 266 11.02 -0.38 -21.62
CA GLY A 266 10.41 0.87 -21.17
C GLY A 266 8.90 0.87 -21.33
N LEU A 267 8.26 1.97 -20.93
CA LEU A 267 6.80 2.14 -21.05
C LEU A 267 6.30 1.90 -22.49
N SER A 268 7.05 2.36 -23.50
CA SER A 268 6.72 2.15 -24.92
C SER A 268 6.61 0.67 -25.28
N THR A 269 7.47 -0.20 -24.74
CA THR A 269 7.41 -1.65 -24.99
C THR A 269 6.07 -2.25 -24.53
N TYR A 270 5.58 -1.81 -23.37
CA TYR A 270 4.29 -2.26 -22.84
C TYR A 270 3.11 -1.70 -23.62
N ILE A 271 3.21 -0.45 -24.13
CA ILE A 271 2.16 0.17 -24.96
C ILE A 271 2.05 -0.56 -26.30
N GLU A 272 3.16 -0.83 -26.99
CA GLU A 272 3.13 -1.56 -28.27
C GLU A 272 2.58 -2.99 -28.09
N ALA A 273 3.02 -3.70 -27.05
CA ALA A 273 2.45 -5.02 -26.76
C ALA A 273 0.94 -4.97 -26.45
N LEU A 274 0.47 -3.90 -25.80
CA LEU A 274 -0.94 -3.71 -25.51
C LEU A 274 -1.75 -3.38 -26.78
N LYS A 275 -1.19 -2.63 -27.75
CA LYS A 275 -1.82 -2.40 -29.06
C LYS A 275 -2.07 -3.72 -29.79
N GLU A 276 -1.08 -4.61 -29.83
CA GLU A 276 -1.24 -5.94 -30.42
C GLU A 276 -2.38 -6.72 -29.75
N ALA A 277 -2.50 -6.64 -28.42
CA ALA A 277 -3.59 -7.29 -27.70
C ALA A 277 -4.97 -6.69 -28.05
N VAL A 278 -5.07 -5.37 -28.23
CA VAL A 278 -6.30 -4.71 -28.68
C VAL A 278 -6.70 -5.20 -30.07
N ASP A 279 -5.77 -5.25 -31.01
CA ASP A 279 -6.01 -5.74 -32.37
C ASP A 279 -6.54 -7.18 -32.36
N VAL A 280 -5.95 -8.03 -31.51
CA VAL A 280 -6.40 -9.42 -31.34
C VAL A 280 -7.81 -9.48 -30.75
N VAL A 281 -8.15 -8.68 -29.73
CA VAL A 281 -9.51 -8.66 -29.16
C VAL A 281 -10.53 -8.23 -30.22
N LEU A 282 -10.23 -7.17 -30.97
CA LEU A 282 -11.09 -6.71 -32.06
C LEU A 282 -11.25 -7.79 -33.15
N ALA A 283 -10.17 -8.47 -33.53
CA ALA A 283 -10.20 -9.55 -34.52
C ALA A 283 -11.01 -10.77 -34.05
N ILE A 284 -10.88 -11.18 -32.78
CA ILE A 284 -11.63 -12.30 -32.21
C ILE A 284 -13.12 -11.99 -32.10
N THR A 285 -13.45 -10.78 -31.65
CA THR A 285 -14.84 -10.40 -31.36
C THR A 285 -15.60 -9.87 -32.57
N GLY A 286 -14.88 -9.38 -33.59
CA GLY A 286 -15.48 -8.61 -34.69
C GLY A 286 -16.03 -7.25 -34.27
N SER A 287 -15.85 -6.85 -32.99
CA SER A 287 -16.29 -5.54 -32.50
C SER A 287 -15.44 -4.43 -33.12
N LYS A 288 -16.03 -3.25 -33.30
CA LYS A 288 -15.31 -2.04 -33.75
C LYS A 288 -14.60 -1.33 -32.60
N GLU A 289 -15.08 -1.53 -31.37
CA GLU A 289 -14.61 -0.84 -30.17
C GLU A 289 -14.56 -1.81 -28.98
N ILE A 290 -13.68 -1.53 -28.01
CA ILE A 290 -13.56 -2.29 -26.77
C ILE A 290 -13.73 -1.36 -25.56
N ASN A 291 -14.25 -1.90 -24.47
CA ASN A 291 -14.14 -1.26 -23.16
C ASN A 291 -12.79 -1.62 -22.54
N MET A 292 -12.11 -0.66 -21.94
CA MET A 292 -10.83 -0.90 -21.25
C MET A 292 -10.95 -0.61 -19.76
N LEU A 293 -10.44 -1.52 -18.93
CA LEU A 293 -10.32 -1.35 -17.48
C LEU A 293 -8.85 -1.42 -17.09
N GLY A 294 -8.23 -0.27 -16.89
CA GLY A 294 -6.87 -0.16 -16.35
C GLY A 294 -6.88 -0.05 -14.83
N ALA A 295 -6.06 -0.84 -14.13
CA ALA A 295 -5.99 -0.83 -12.67
C ALA A 295 -4.57 -0.60 -12.14
N CYS A 296 -4.45 0.28 -11.14
CA CYS A 296 -3.16 0.67 -10.55
C CYS A 296 -2.16 1.09 -11.64
N SER A 297 -0.96 0.49 -11.73
CA SER A 297 0.00 0.80 -12.79
C SER A 297 -0.50 0.44 -14.20
N GLY A 298 -1.41 -0.53 -14.32
CA GLY A 298 -2.10 -0.85 -15.58
C GLY A 298 -2.99 0.29 -16.07
N GLY A 299 -3.48 1.14 -15.14
CA GLY A 299 -4.17 2.38 -15.47
C GLY A 299 -3.25 3.40 -16.14
N ILE A 300 -1.99 3.49 -15.72
CA ILE A 300 -1.00 4.36 -16.35
C ILE A 300 -0.75 3.90 -17.79
N THR A 301 -0.54 2.60 -18.01
CA THR A 301 -0.34 2.05 -19.36
C THR A 301 -1.59 2.21 -20.24
N CYS A 302 -2.77 1.96 -19.68
CA CYS A 302 -4.05 2.17 -20.39
C CYS A 302 -4.22 3.62 -20.84
N THR A 303 -4.02 4.59 -19.94
CA THR A 303 -4.14 6.01 -20.27
C THR A 303 -3.08 6.45 -21.26
N ALA A 304 -1.85 5.96 -21.12
CA ALA A 304 -0.77 6.28 -22.06
C ALA A 304 -1.05 5.72 -23.46
N LEU A 305 -1.66 4.53 -23.57
CA LEU A 305 -2.12 3.99 -24.85
C LEU A 305 -3.22 4.86 -25.47
N LEU A 306 -4.22 5.27 -24.70
CA LEU A 306 -5.33 6.08 -25.19
C LEU A 306 -4.92 7.51 -25.60
N GLY A 307 -3.80 8.00 -25.06
CA GLY A 307 -3.20 9.28 -25.44
C GLY A 307 -2.14 9.18 -26.53
N HIS A 308 -1.79 7.98 -26.99
CA HIS A 308 -0.83 7.73 -28.07
C HIS A 308 -1.50 7.81 -29.45
#